data_AF-A0A7Y6ZFR5-F1
#
_entry.id   AF-A0A7Y6ZFR5-F1
#
_cell.length_a   1.000
_cell.length_b   1.000
_cell.length_c   1.000
_cell.angle_alpha   90.00
_cell.angle_beta   90.00
_cell.angle_gamma   90.00
#
_symmetry.space_group_name_H-M   'P 1'
#
loop_
_entity.id
_entity.type
_entity.pdbx_description
1 polymer ?
#
loop_
_entity_poly.entity_id
_entity_poly.type
_entity_poly.pdbx_seq_one_letter_code
_entity_poly.pdbx_strand_id
1 'polypeptide(L)'
;MKPIRNALLAFGMSFAFAAPIHAAENGGTATVDKNYAHSVWNWEKMGEAHIFWTLYGTDGYLTVCGGYTTKGPSATRKFTRIALRDTAVFMNDTSIITNLNWLTTLKGSGSNPDVIGQQVKCKVTTTPIPAKGDDVQFELRSRKDTYRG
;
A
#
# COMPACT_ATOMS: atom_id res chain seq x y z
N MET A 1 22.76 28.88 -11.28
CA MET A 1 21.31 28.88 -11.58
C MET A 1 20.67 27.72 -10.82
N LYS A 2 19.61 28.00 -10.05
CA LYS A 2 18.89 27.04 -9.17
C LYS A 2 18.20 25.94 -10.00
N PRO A 3 18.08 24.70 -9.50
CA PRO A 3 17.39 23.64 -10.22
C PRO A 3 15.87 23.81 -10.06
N ILE A 4 15.15 24.05 -11.17
CA ILE A 4 13.70 23.88 -11.20
C ILE A 4 13.44 22.39 -11.42
N ARG A 5 13.49 21.63 -10.33
CA ARG A 5 12.85 20.31 -10.30
C ARG A 5 11.37 20.58 -10.07
N ASN A 6 10.54 20.43 -11.10
CA ASN A 6 9.09 20.31 -10.93
C ASN A 6 8.85 19.05 -10.09
N ALA A 7 8.87 19.20 -8.77
CA ALA A 7 8.51 18.15 -7.84
C ALA A 7 7.01 17.92 -7.97
N LEU A 8 6.65 16.77 -8.53
CA LEU A 8 5.28 16.29 -8.54
C LEU A 8 4.93 15.85 -7.12
N LEU A 9 4.17 16.69 -6.42
CA LEU A 9 3.75 16.44 -5.06
C LEU A 9 2.57 15.48 -5.05
N ALA A 10 2.65 14.46 -4.20
CA ALA A 10 1.49 13.66 -3.84
C ALA A 10 1.09 13.95 -2.39
N PHE A 11 -0.16 14.37 -2.19
CA PHE A 11 -0.73 14.49 -0.85
C PHE A 11 -1.40 13.16 -0.51
N GLY A 12 -0.86 12.49 0.51
CA GLY A 12 -1.38 11.24 1.03
C GLY A 12 -1.78 11.39 2.50
N MET A 13 -3.05 11.16 2.80
CA MET A 13 -3.53 11.05 4.17
C MET A 13 -3.37 9.58 4.58
N SER A 14 -2.30 9.28 5.33
CA SER A 14 -2.07 7.96 5.91
C SER A 14 -2.80 7.90 7.25
N PHE A 15 -3.87 7.12 7.32
CA PHE A 15 -4.48 6.77 8.59
C PHE A 15 -3.72 5.59 9.20
N ALA A 16 -3.23 5.75 10.43
CA ALA A 16 -2.71 4.65 11.22
C ALA A 16 -3.89 3.74 11.60
N PHE A 17 -3.89 2.51 11.12
CA PHE A 17 -4.84 1.49 11.55
C PHE A 17 -4.08 0.42 12.34
N ALA A 18 -4.62 0.04 13.49
CA ALA A 18 -4.34 -1.26 14.07
C ALA A 18 -5.01 -2.30 13.16
N ALA A 19 -4.36 -2.68 12.06
CA ALA A 19 -4.92 -3.65 11.13
C ALA A 19 -5.00 -5.01 11.84
N PRO A 20 -6.19 -5.62 11.98
CA PRO A 20 -6.28 -6.97 12.53
C PRO A 20 -5.48 -7.93 11.63
N ILE A 21 -4.54 -8.65 12.22
CA ILE A 21 -3.79 -9.69 11.53
C ILE A 21 -4.75 -10.87 11.33
N HIS A 22 -5.22 -11.05 10.11
CA HIS A 22 -6.10 -12.17 9.77
C HIS A 22 -5.28 -13.46 9.61
N ALA A 23 -5.87 -14.62 9.85
CA ALA A 23 -5.26 -15.90 9.47
C ALA A 23 -5.24 -16.02 7.93
N ALA A 24 -4.09 -16.35 7.33
CA ALA A 24 -3.97 -16.43 5.87
C ALA A 24 -4.58 -17.71 5.30
N GLU A 25 -5.31 -17.59 4.18
CA GLU A 25 -5.38 -18.62 3.15
C GLU A 25 -4.07 -18.54 2.33
N ASN A 26 -3.43 -19.69 2.08
CA ASN A 26 -2.23 -19.93 1.25
C ASN A 26 -1.56 -18.67 0.63
N GLY A 27 -0.35 -18.36 1.10
CA GLY A 27 0.39 -17.08 0.95
C GLY A 27 0.72 -16.54 -0.47
N GLY A 28 0.00 -16.94 -1.51
CA GLY A 28 0.11 -16.39 -2.86
C GLY A 28 -0.89 -15.26 -3.16
N THR A 29 -2.13 -15.38 -2.66
CA THR A 29 -3.22 -14.45 -3.00
C THR A 29 -4.23 -14.29 -1.86
N ALA A 30 -4.90 -13.14 -1.81
CA ALA A 30 -6.02 -12.89 -0.91
C ALA A 30 -7.15 -12.15 -1.65
N THR A 31 -8.35 -12.21 -1.09
CA THR A 31 -9.50 -11.45 -1.60
C THR A 31 -9.58 -10.09 -0.91
N VAL A 32 -9.77 -9.01 -1.66
CA VAL A 32 -10.03 -7.68 -1.08
C VAL A 32 -11.37 -7.70 -0.36
N ASP A 33 -11.37 -7.28 0.90
CA ASP A 33 -12.58 -7.14 1.71
C ASP A 33 -12.65 -5.75 2.36
N LYS A 34 -13.69 -5.52 3.17
CA LYS A 34 -13.96 -4.26 3.85
C LYS A 34 -12.90 -3.85 4.88
N ASN A 35 -12.04 -4.76 5.33
CA ASN A 35 -11.04 -4.53 6.38
C ASN A 35 -9.69 -4.08 5.80
N TYR A 36 -9.55 -3.98 4.47
CA TYR A 36 -8.34 -3.46 3.86
C TYR A 36 -8.15 -1.99 4.21
N ALA A 37 -6.95 -1.64 4.66
CA ALA A 37 -6.53 -0.25 4.81
C ALA A 37 -6.53 0.42 3.44
N HIS A 38 -7.00 1.67 3.39
CA HIS A 38 -7.12 2.44 2.17
C HIS A 38 -6.25 3.70 2.26
N SER A 39 -5.31 3.83 1.34
CA SER A 39 -4.48 5.03 1.18
C SER A 39 -4.77 5.67 -0.16
N VAL A 40 -4.96 6.99 -0.17
CA VAL A 40 -5.19 7.77 -1.39
C VAL A 40 -3.98 8.65 -1.64
N TRP A 41 -3.43 8.59 -2.85
CA TRP A 41 -2.35 9.44 -3.31
C TRP A 41 -2.86 10.33 -4.44
N ASN A 42 -2.86 11.63 -4.19
CA ASN A 42 -3.30 12.62 -5.18
C ASN A 42 -2.10 13.10 -5.98
N TRP A 43 -2.02 12.75 -7.26
CA TRP A 43 -1.02 13.27 -8.18
C TRP A 43 -1.51 14.62 -8.72
N GLU A 44 -0.88 15.72 -8.33
CA GLU A 44 -1.29 17.06 -8.74
C GLU A 44 -1.50 17.13 -10.27
N LYS A 45 -2.71 17.52 -10.70
CA LYS A 45 -3.14 17.64 -12.11
C LYS A 45 -3.13 16.33 -12.92
N MET A 46 -2.81 15.20 -12.31
CA MET A 46 -2.71 13.89 -12.97
C MET A 46 -3.64 12.85 -12.36
N GLY A 47 -4.52 13.22 -11.43
CA GLY A 47 -5.51 12.31 -10.85
C GLY A 47 -4.99 11.58 -9.63
N GLU A 48 -5.50 10.39 -9.36
CA GLU A 48 -5.36 9.75 -8.06
C GLU A 48 -4.97 8.28 -8.17
N ALA A 49 -4.30 7.78 -7.13
CA ALA A 49 -4.06 6.37 -6.91
C ALA A 49 -4.66 5.95 -5.58
N HIS A 50 -5.34 4.81 -5.57
CA HIS A 50 -5.92 4.22 -4.37
C HIS A 50 -5.21 2.92 -4.11
N ILE A 51 -4.67 2.77 -2.91
CA ILE A 51 -3.89 1.62 -2.48
C ILE A 51 -4.69 0.93 -1.39
N PHE A 52 -5.00 -0.34 -1.62
CA PHE A 52 -5.72 -1.21 -0.70
C PHE A 52 -4.74 -2.27 -0.21
N TRP A 53 -4.56 -2.36 1.09
CA TRP A 53 -3.61 -3.32 1.66
C TRP A 53 -4.05 -3.83 3.02
N THR A 54 -3.55 -5.00 3.39
CA THR A 54 -3.81 -5.61 4.70
C THR A 54 -2.65 -6.52 5.10
N LEU A 55 -2.70 -7.00 6.34
CA LEU A 55 -1.72 -7.90 6.92
C LEU A 55 -2.40 -9.21 7.35
N TYR A 56 -1.72 -10.31 7.05
CA TYR A 56 -2.09 -11.64 7.53
C TYR A 56 -0.92 -12.27 8.30
N GLY A 57 -1.23 -13.23 9.17
CA GLY A 57 -0.25 -14.12 9.77
C GLY A 57 -0.11 -15.39 8.93
N THR A 58 1.10 -15.76 8.53
CA THR A 58 1.39 -16.99 7.77
C THR A 58 2.67 -17.60 8.31
N ASP A 59 2.61 -18.85 8.78
CA ASP A 59 3.78 -19.61 9.26
C ASP A 59 4.64 -18.87 10.30
N GLY A 60 4.01 -18.08 11.18
CA GLY A 60 4.69 -17.30 12.23
C GLY A 60 5.23 -15.93 11.78
N TYR A 61 5.08 -15.57 10.51
CA TYR A 61 5.52 -14.30 9.94
C TYR A 61 4.35 -13.46 9.42
N LEU A 62 4.58 -12.15 9.28
CA LEU A 62 3.65 -11.23 8.65
C LEU A 62 3.67 -11.42 7.13
N THR A 63 2.48 -11.40 6.54
CA THR A 63 2.25 -11.42 5.10
C THR A 63 1.52 -10.15 4.70
N VAL A 64 2.06 -9.42 3.74
CA VAL A 64 1.45 -8.20 3.20
C VAL A 64 0.69 -8.56 1.95
N CYS A 65 -0.59 -8.20 1.88
CA CYS A 65 -1.42 -8.38 0.69
C CYS A 65 -1.97 -7.04 0.22
N GLY A 66 -2.10 -6.85 -1.09
CA GLY A 66 -2.74 -5.64 -1.57
C GLY A 66 -2.75 -5.42 -3.07
N GLY A 67 -3.45 -4.36 -3.44
CA GLY A 67 -3.61 -3.91 -4.80
C GLY A 67 -3.78 -2.41 -4.88
N TYR A 68 -3.80 -1.89 -6.09
CA TYR A 68 -4.03 -0.48 -6.33
C TYR A 68 -4.87 -0.24 -7.58
N THR A 69 -5.61 0.85 -7.59
CA THR A 69 -6.24 1.44 -8.77
C THR A 69 -5.62 2.81 -9.04
N THR A 70 -5.77 3.29 -10.28
CA THR A 70 -5.42 4.66 -10.65
C THR A 70 -6.53 5.25 -11.50
N LYS A 71 -6.84 6.52 -11.25
CA LYS A 71 -7.81 7.29 -12.04
C LYS A 71 -7.10 8.53 -12.58
N GLY A 72 -7.18 8.72 -13.90
CA GLY A 72 -6.46 9.78 -14.60
C GLY A 72 -5.79 9.28 -15.88
N PRO A 73 -4.95 10.12 -16.52
CA PRO A 73 -4.23 9.75 -17.72
C PRO A 73 -3.26 8.57 -17.52
N SER A 74 -2.76 8.01 -18.62
CA SER A 74 -1.79 6.89 -18.59
C SER A 74 -0.53 7.20 -17.78
N ALA A 75 -0.14 8.47 -17.71
CA ALA A 75 0.98 8.96 -16.91
C ALA A 75 0.80 8.67 -15.41
N THR A 76 -0.41 8.78 -14.87
CA THR A 76 -0.75 8.49 -13.46
C THR A 76 -0.35 7.07 -13.09
N ARG A 77 -0.68 6.09 -13.95
CA ARG A 77 -0.31 4.69 -13.73
C ARG A 77 1.20 4.50 -13.69
N LYS A 78 1.94 5.21 -14.55
CA LYS A 78 3.42 5.16 -14.58
C LYS A 78 4.00 5.74 -13.29
N PHE A 79 3.54 6.90 -12.85
CA PHE A 79 4.02 7.55 -11.63
C PHE A 79 3.66 6.74 -10.38
N THR A 80 2.45 6.22 -10.27
CA THR A 80 2.05 5.31 -9.18
C THR A 80 2.97 4.11 -9.11
N ARG A 81 3.33 3.47 -10.23
CA ARG A 81 4.27 2.35 -10.23
C ARG A 81 5.67 2.74 -9.76
N ILE A 82 6.15 3.92 -10.15
CA ILE A 82 7.45 4.44 -9.69
C ILE A 82 7.40 4.71 -8.18
N ALA A 83 6.32 5.33 -7.69
CA ALA A 83 6.12 5.62 -6.28
C ALA A 83 6.06 4.33 -5.46
N LEU A 84 5.27 3.35 -5.88
CA LEU A 84 5.18 2.03 -5.23
C LEU A 84 6.54 1.33 -5.13
N ARG A 85 7.44 1.51 -6.11
CA ARG A 85 8.81 0.97 -6.03
C ARG A 85 9.64 1.60 -4.91
N ASP A 86 9.39 2.86 -4.60
CA ASP A 86 10.04 3.61 -3.53
C ASP A 86 9.28 3.52 -2.19
N THR A 87 8.08 2.92 -2.17
CA THR A 87 7.25 2.71 -0.98
C THR A 87 7.64 1.46 -0.20
N ALA A 88 7.40 1.50 1.11
CA ALA A 88 7.53 0.39 2.02
C ALA A 88 6.36 0.36 3.02
N VAL A 89 6.08 -0.83 3.56
CA VAL A 89 5.24 -0.98 4.75
C VAL A 89 6.17 -0.97 5.96
N PHE A 90 5.78 -0.23 6.99
CA PHE A 90 6.47 -0.13 8.25
C PHE A 90 5.61 -0.70 9.37
N MET A 91 6.28 -1.33 10.32
CA MET A 91 5.76 -1.64 11.63
C MET A 91 6.50 -0.74 12.61
N ASN A 92 5.78 0.22 13.20
CA ASN A 92 6.35 1.37 13.88
C ASN A 92 7.36 2.06 12.95
N ASP A 93 8.64 2.09 13.30
CA ASP A 93 9.70 2.69 12.46
C ASP A 93 10.58 1.71 11.67
N THR A 94 10.25 0.43 11.73
CA THR A 94 11.01 -0.60 10.99
C THR A 94 10.27 -1.01 9.73
N SER A 95 10.96 -0.95 8.59
CA SER A 95 10.40 -1.44 7.33
C SER A 95 10.32 -2.97 7.34
N ILE A 96 9.12 -3.51 7.10
CA ILE A 96 8.87 -4.96 7.05
C ILE A 96 8.89 -5.50 5.62
N ILE A 97 8.54 -4.65 4.65
CA ILE A 97 8.67 -4.95 3.21
C ILE A 97 8.88 -3.66 2.43
N THR A 98 9.68 -3.74 1.37
CA THR A 98 9.96 -2.61 0.48
C THR A 98 9.59 -2.95 -0.94
N ASN A 99 9.55 -1.93 -1.81
CA ASN A 99 9.27 -2.06 -3.22
C ASN A 99 7.92 -2.76 -3.46
N LEU A 100 6.84 -2.01 -3.28
CA LEU A 100 5.47 -2.47 -3.44
C LEU A 100 5.00 -2.50 -4.91
N ASN A 101 5.91 -2.51 -5.89
CA ASN A 101 5.54 -2.54 -7.31
C ASN A 101 4.85 -3.84 -7.75
N TRP A 102 4.88 -4.87 -6.89
CA TRP A 102 4.27 -6.18 -7.09
C TRP A 102 2.78 -6.21 -6.74
N LEU A 103 2.24 -5.16 -6.11
CA LEU A 103 0.81 -5.06 -5.79
C LEU A 103 -0.04 -5.23 -7.07
N THR A 104 -1.18 -5.90 -6.92
CA THR A 104 -2.07 -6.17 -8.04
C THR A 104 -2.68 -4.88 -8.57
N THR A 105 -2.70 -4.69 -9.90
CA THR A 105 -3.54 -3.65 -10.50
C THR A 105 -4.99 -4.13 -10.47
N LEU A 106 -5.82 -3.47 -9.67
CA LEU A 106 -7.23 -3.77 -9.51
C LEU A 106 -8.07 -3.07 -10.60
N LYS A 107 -9.25 -3.61 -10.91
CA LYS A 107 -10.23 -2.98 -11.79
C LYS A 107 -11.14 -2.06 -10.95
N GLY A 108 -11.52 -0.90 -11.45
CA GLY A 108 -12.44 0.00 -10.74
C GLY A 108 -11.96 1.46 -10.72
N SER A 109 -12.83 2.34 -10.24
CA SER A 109 -12.67 3.79 -10.37
C SER A 109 -11.89 4.46 -9.23
N GLY A 110 -11.55 3.71 -8.17
CA GLY A 110 -10.89 4.25 -6.96
C GLY A 110 -11.71 4.13 -5.68
N SER A 111 -12.99 3.79 -5.77
CA SER A 111 -13.84 3.60 -4.59
C SER A 111 -13.68 2.18 -4.00
N ASN A 112 -13.75 2.07 -2.67
CA ASN A 112 -13.65 0.80 -1.94
C ASN A 112 -14.68 -0.27 -2.39
N PRO A 113 -15.97 0.04 -2.65
CA PRO A 113 -16.92 -1.00 -3.10
C PRO A 113 -16.58 -1.60 -4.47
N ASP A 114 -15.88 -0.87 -5.36
CA ASP A 114 -15.55 -1.37 -6.70
C ASP A 114 -14.51 -2.51 -6.68
N VAL A 115 -13.71 -2.58 -5.62
CA VAL A 115 -12.55 -3.48 -5.54
C VAL A 115 -12.78 -4.70 -4.64
N ILE A 116 -13.80 -4.67 -3.78
CA ILE A 116 -14.17 -5.80 -2.93
C ILE A 116 -14.45 -7.05 -3.78
N GLY A 117 -13.96 -8.20 -3.34
CA GLY A 117 -14.09 -9.48 -4.04
C GLY A 117 -13.02 -9.73 -5.11
N GLN A 118 -12.17 -8.76 -5.44
CA GLN A 118 -11.06 -8.97 -6.37
C GLN A 118 -9.86 -9.63 -5.69
N GLN A 119 -9.10 -10.41 -6.46
CA GLN A 119 -7.89 -11.09 -5.98
C GLN A 119 -6.68 -10.15 -5.98
N VAL A 120 -5.92 -10.15 -4.89
CA VAL A 120 -4.65 -9.44 -4.73
C VAL A 120 -3.51 -10.41 -4.49
N LYS A 121 -2.30 -10.00 -4.83
CA LYS A 121 -1.08 -10.74 -4.50
C LYS A 121 -0.72 -10.53 -3.03
N CYS A 122 -0.09 -11.54 -2.47
CA CYS A 122 0.47 -11.52 -1.13
C CYS A 122 1.97 -11.78 -1.17
N LYS A 123 2.70 -11.25 -0.19
CA LYS A 123 4.10 -11.58 0.06
C LYS A 123 4.35 -11.75 1.54
N VAL A 124 4.87 -12.92 1.88
CA VAL A 124 5.40 -13.23 3.21
C VAL A 124 6.66 -12.38 3.45
N THR A 125 6.77 -11.81 4.64
CA THR A 125 7.94 -11.06 5.10
C THR A 125 8.80 -11.94 6.01
N THR A 126 9.96 -11.43 6.43
CA THR A 126 10.76 -12.07 7.50
C THR A 126 10.43 -11.52 8.88
N THR A 127 9.39 -10.68 9.00
CA THR A 127 8.99 -10.06 10.26
C THR A 127 8.04 -10.99 11.01
N PRO A 128 8.34 -11.39 12.26
CA PRO A 128 7.46 -12.21 13.06
C PRO A 128 6.11 -11.53 13.32
N ILE A 129 5.07 -12.34 13.53
CA ILE A 129 3.76 -11.85 14.00
C ILE A 129 3.95 -11.28 15.43
N PRO A 130 3.54 -10.02 15.70
CA PRO A 130 3.57 -9.44 17.03
C PRO A 130 2.78 -10.27 18.06
N ALA A 131 3.23 -10.27 19.30
CA ALA A 131 2.55 -10.97 20.37
C ALA A 131 1.22 -10.30 20.70
N LYS A 132 0.27 -11.08 21.24
CA LYS A 132 -1.02 -10.54 21.67
C LYS A 132 -0.80 -9.52 22.79
N GLY A 133 -1.14 -8.26 22.52
CA GLY A 133 -0.97 -7.14 23.46
C GLY A 133 0.14 -6.17 23.09
N ASP A 134 0.94 -6.46 22.05
CA ASP A 134 1.90 -5.50 21.52
C ASP A 134 1.16 -4.31 20.89
N ASP A 135 1.55 -3.09 21.29
CA ASP A 135 1.09 -1.86 20.62
C ASP A 135 1.94 -1.64 19.37
N VAL A 136 1.41 -2.08 18.23
CA VAL A 136 2.05 -1.98 16.91
C VAL A 136 1.21 -1.14 15.98
N GLN A 137 1.86 -0.18 15.33
CA GLN A 137 1.25 0.62 14.27
C GLN A 137 1.82 0.18 12.93
N PHE A 138 0.93 0.01 11.96
CA PHE A 138 1.34 -0.29 10.61
C PHE A 138 1.02 0.88 9.70
N GLU A 139 1.98 1.25 8.87
CA GLU A 139 1.82 2.35 7.95
C GLU A 139 2.52 2.11 6.62
N LEU A 140 1.93 2.68 5.58
CA LEU A 140 2.49 2.70 4.24
C LEU A 140 3.17 4.05 4.02
N ARG A 141 4.48 4.03 3.78
CA ARG A 141 5.30 5.24 3.62
C ARG A 141 6.15 5.18 2.36
N SER A 142 6.25 6.31 1.65
CA SER A 142 7.30 6.50 0.65
C SER A 142 8.65 6.68 1.36
N ARG A 143 9.70 6.00 0.88
CA ARG A 143 11.07 6.23 1.38
C ARG A 143 11.71 7.49 0.84
N LYS A 144 11.13 8.08 -0.21
CA LYS A 144 11.55 9.37 -0.73
C LYS A 144 10.49 10.41 -0.37
N ASP A 145 10.92 11.48 0.26
CA ASP A 145 10.11 12.68 0.53
C ASP A 145 9.64 13.37 -0.75
N THR A 146 10.21 13.00 -1.91
CA THR A 146 9.86 13.55 -3.23
C THR A 146 8.39 13.35 -3.60
N TYR A 147 7.67 12.46 -2.93
CA TYR A 147 6.26 12.17 -3.19
C TYR A 147 5.35 12.50 -1.99
N ARG A 148 5.85 13.22 -0.98
CA ARG A 148 5.07 13.66 0.18
C ARG A 148 4.87 15.17 0.09
N GLY A 149 3.63 15.62 0.08
CA GLY A 149 3.22 16.99 0.37
C GLY A 149 2.95 17.18 1.85
#